data_AF-A0A225W7F8-F1
#
_entry.id   AF-A0A225W7F8-F1
#
_cell.length_a   1.000
_cell.length_b   1.000
_cell.length_c   1.000
_cell.angle_alpha   90.00
_cell.angle_beta   90.00
_cell.angle_gamma   90.00
#
_symmetry.space_group_name_H-M   'P 1'
#
loop_
_entity.id
_entity.type
_entity.pdbx_description
1 polymer ?
#
loop_
_entity_poly.entity_id
_entity_poly.type
_entity_poly.pdbx_seq_one_letter_code
_entity_poly.pdbx_strand_id
1 'polypeptide(L)'
;MALRFQDTVWLLQESKTAFFSPRYSQESLSVCTQVFPFWTQPQIVLRLGPVEYLVLHSSPADAAKRSEDPNETKKLLQVTVRPLVDVRRTQLYQTAASTQVLEFFVDVEPTRARLLRCLRGEEGQEREQTGEQGKKLLDDAFVALEQAQKCSDKDTALRLYQAAEKGFGEAEKLLQDDRSRALVRTRRGDLQRTIRGFTEVAVELSTHISERLEELRQFAAEQENVTESDNRTDLVGRLAALKNERAGPAPPIDDLAKRLRRLKGDGGSIGTAAVESDVYQMIEQMADEITLGIEDEETKESENLDSDIASKSERSSSFKSS
;
A
#
# COMPACT_ATOMS: atom_id res chain seq x y z
N MET A 1 6.57 12.95 -32.13
CA MET A 1 7.98 12.62 -31.81
C MET A 1 8.05 12.50 -30.31
N ALA A 2 8.24 11.29 -29.78
CA ALA A 2 8.26 11.07 -28.33
C ALA A 2 9.71 11.13 -27.84
N LEU A 3 10.03 12.10 -26.99
CA LEU A 3 11.35 12.22 -26.37
C LEU A 3 11.48 11.13 -25.30
N ARG A 4 12.51 10.29 -25.41
CA ARG A 4 12.77 9.19 -24.45
C ARG A 4 13.88 9.51 -23.47
N PHE A 5 14.83 10.35 -23.87
CA PHE A 5 15.98 10.70 -23.07
C PHE A 5 16.55 12.05 -23.53
N GLN A 6 17.03 12.84 -22.58
CA GLN A 6 17.78 14.06 -22.83
C GLN A 6 18.78 14.24 -21.70
N ASP A 7 20.05 14.36 -22.05
CA ASP A 7 21.14 14.59 -21.10
C ASP A 7 22.37 15.15 -21.84
N THR A 8 23.43 15.39 -21.10
CA THR A 8 24.72 15.80 -21.66
C THR A 8 25.68 14.62 -21.68
N VAL A 9 26.44 14.53 -22.77
CA VAL A 9 27.48 13.51 -22.94
C VAL A 9 28.81 14.14 -23.29
N TRP A 10 29.87 13.36 -23.10
CA TRP A 10 31.24 13.79 -23.33
C TRP A 10 31.81 13.08 -24.54
N LEU A 11 32.32 13.83 -25.51
CA LEU A 11 33.05 13.30 -26.65
C LEU A 11 34.55 13.44 -26.39
N LEU A 12 35.29 12.34 -26.59
CA LEU A 12 36.74 12.36 -26.45
C LEU A 12 37.36 13.08 -27.65
N GLN A 13 38.05 14.19 -27.38
CA GLN A 13 38.79 14.94 -28.39
C GLN A 13 40.23 14.43 -28.52
N GLU A 14 40.90 14.24 -27.38
CA GLU A 14 42.30 13.82 -27.30
C GLU A 14 42.42 12.75 -26.21
N SER A 15 43.05 11.61 -26.51
CA SER A 15 43.37 10.58 -25.52
C SER A 15 44.43 11.05 -24.53
N LYS A 16 44.62 10.29 -23.44
CA LYS A 16 45.70 10.57 -22.50
C LYS A 16 47.04 10.59 -23.21
N THR A 17 47.87 11.57 -22.86
CA THR A 17 49.28 11.61 -23.28
C THR A 17 50.17 11.59 -22.05
N ALA A 18 51.48 11.46 -22.23
CA ALA A 18 52.43 11.44 -21.11
C ALA A 18 52.36 12.70 -20.23
N PHE A 19 51.91 13.83 -20.77
CA PHE A 19 51.91 15.14 -20.10
C PHE A 19 50.51 15.70 -19.83
N PHE A 20 49.47 15.17 -20.48
CA PHE A 20 48.12 15.72 -20.40
C PHE A 20 47.07 14.62 -20.16
N SER A 21 46.08 14.94 -19.32
CA SER A 21 44.87 14.15 -19.17
C SER A 21 44.05 14.15 -20.47
N PRO A 22 43.18 13.15 -20.70
CA PRO A 22 42.30 13.14 -21.85
C PRO A 22 41.40 14.39 -21.89
N ARG A 23 41.17 14.91 -23.09
CA ARG A 23 40.31 16.09 -23.30
C ARG A 23 38.96 15.68 -23.84
N TYR A 24 37.92 16.27 -23.25
CA TYR A 24 36.54 15.99 -23.61
C TYR A 24 35.82 17.28 -24.00
N SER A 25 34.96 17.19 -25.02
CA SER A 25 33.93 18.21 -25.29
C SER A 25 32.58 17.75 -24.80
N GLN A 26 31.83 18.68 -24.23
CA GLN A 26 30.47 18.44 -23.78
C GLN A 26 29.48 18.71 -24.91
N GLU A 27 28.58 17.76 -25.17
CA GLU A 27 27.57 17.82 -26.22
C GLU A 27 26.20 17.43 -25.68
N SER A 28 25.15 18.09 -26.17
CA SER A 28 23.78 17.72 -25.82
C SER A 28 23.35 16.48 -26.59
N LEU A 29 22.81 15.49 -25.87
CA LEU A 29 22.30 14.26 -26.47
C LEU A 29 20.81 14.11 -26.16
N SER A 30 20.03 13.80 -27.19
CA SER A 30 18.61 13.45 -27.04
C SER A 30 18.27 12.20 -27.85
N VAL A 31 17.45 11.34 -27.28
CA VAL A 31 16.93 10.13 -27.93
C VAL A 31 15.43 10.25 -28.05
N CYS A 32 14.92 9.98 -29.23
CA CYS A 32 13.49 10.05 -29.50
C CYS A 32 13.05 8.93 -30.43
N THR A 33 11.76 8.66 -30.41
CA THR A 33 11.13 7.73 -31.35
C THR A 33 10.40 8.51 -32.43
N GLN A 34 10.69 8.18 -33.68
CA GLN A 34 10.14 8.82 -34.84
C GLN A 34 9.61 7.78 -35.83
N VAL A 35 8.38 8.00 -36.30
CA VAL A 35 7.81 7.25 -37.41
C VAL A 35 8.24 7.93 -38.71
N PHE A 36 8.74 7.13 -39.64
CA PHE A 36 9.14 7.59 -40.96
C PHE A 36 8.14 7.08 -42.00
N PRO A 37 7.87 7.82 -43.08
CA PRO A 37 6.86 7.45 -44.09
C PRO A 37 7.11 6.09 -44.78
N PHE A 38 8.33 5.57 -44.68
CA PHE A 38 8.83 4.41 -45.41
C PHE A 38 9.15 3.21 -44.54
N TRP A 39 9.00 3.35 -43.21
CA TRP A 39 9.09 2.24 -42.29
C TRP A 39 7.75 2.06 -41.60
N THR A 40 7.33 0.80 -41.50
CA THR A 40 6.11 0.42 -40.77
C THR A 40 6.29 0.52 -39.27
N GLN A 41 7.53 0.38 -38.78
CA GLN A 41 7.87 0.45 -37.36
C GLN A 41 8.52 1.79 -37.00
N PRO A 42 8.17 2.38 -35.84
CA PRO A 42 8.86 3.54 -35.31
C PRO A 42 10.35 3.25 -35.12
N GLN A 43 11.20 4.19 -35.52
CA GLN A 43 12.64 4.08 -35.36
C GLN A 43 13.17 4.96 -34.25
N ILE A 44 14.32 4.59 -33.72
CA ILE A 44 15.02 5.34 -32.68
C ILE A 44 16.00 6.30 -33.34
N VAL A 45 15.81 7.58 -33.05
CA VAL A 45 16.62 8.68 -33.55
C VAL A 45 17.40 9.28 -32.39
N LEU A 46 18.72 9.32 -32.57
CA LEU A 46 19.68 9.96 -31.69
C LEU A 46 20.04 11.32 -32.28
N ARG A 47 19.89 12.38 -31.51
CA ARG A 47 20.40 13.72 -31.86
C ARG A 47 21.57 14.04 -30.95
N LEU A 48 22.73 14.28 -31.56
CA LEU A 48 23.97 14.67 -30.90
C LEU A 48 24.34 16.05 -31.43
N GLY A 49 24.20 17.07 -30.58
CA GLY A 49 24.31 18.47 -30.99
C GLY A 49 23.33 18.80 -32.14
N PRO A 50 23.81 19.32 -33.29
CA PRO A 50 22.96 19.66 -34.43
C PRO A 50 22.68 18.48 -35.38
N VAL A 51 23.30 17.32 -35.17
CA VAL A 51 23.25 16.19 -36.12
C VAL A 51 22.29 15.10 -35.62
N GLU A 52 21.49 14.58 -36.53
CA GLU A 52 20.55 13.50 -36.25
C GLU A 52 20.97 12.19 -36.91
N TYR A 53 20.82 11.12 -36.15
CA TYR A 53 21.28 9.79 -36.48
C TYR A 53 20.17 8.77 -36.25
N LEU A 54 20.06 7.80 -37.14
CA LEU A 54 19.30 6.59 -36.94
C LEU A 54 20.15 5.59 -36.15
N VAL A 55 19.63 5.09 -35.04
CA VAL A 55 20.32 4.10 -34.21
C VAL A 55 20.08 2.69 -34.76
N LEU A 56 21.16 1.93 -34.97
CA LEU A 56 21.07 0.52 -35.39
C LEU A 56 21.40 -0.43 -34.24
N HIS A 57 22.49 -0.15 -33.53
CA HIS A 57 22.95 -0.98 -32.42
C HIS A 57 23.64 -0.12 -31.37
N SER A 58 23.54 -0.53 -30.10
CA SER A 58 24.19 0.15 -28.97
C SER A 58 24.72 -0.87 -27.98
N SER A 59 25.99 -0.72 -27.60
CA SER A 59 26.67 -1.58 -26.65
C SER A 59 27.50 -0.76 -25.64
N PRO A 60 27.65 -1.25 -24.39
CA PRO A 60 28.63 -0.69 -23.47
C PRO A 60 30.03 -1.04 -23.96
N ALA A 61 30.97 -0.11 -23.79
CA ALA A 61 32.38 -0.33 -24.09
C ALA A 61 33.26 0.09 -22.90
N ASP A 62 34.54 -0.25 -22.99
CA ASP A 62 35.53 -0.01 -21.94
C ASP A 62 36.14 1.39 -22.09
N ALA A 63 35.81 2.27 -21.15
CA ALA A 63 36.24 3.67 -21.19
C ALA A 63 37.75 3.81 -21.01
N ALA A 64 38.34 3.02 -20.11
CA ALA A 64 39.77 3.09 -19.80
C ALA A 64 40.63 2.66 -21.01
N LYS A 65 40.18 1.67 -21.78
CA LYS A 65 40.85 1.26 -23.02
C LYS A 65 40.82 2.36 -24.07
N ARG A 66 39.72 3.11 -24.16
CA ARG A 66 39.53 4.11 -25.21
C ARG A 66 40.20 5.45 -24.91
N SER A 67 40.19 5.87 -23.63
CA SER A 67 40.85 7.10 -23.19
C SER A 67 42.34 6.90 -22.87
N GLU A 68 42.82 5.65 -22.82
CA GLU A 68 44.17 5.25 -22.41
C GLU A 68 44.49 5.67 -20.96
N ASP A 69 43.45 5.90 -20.16
CA ASP A 69 43.57 6.24 -18.74
C ASP A 69 43.00 5.12 -17.85
N PRO A 70 43.83 4.40 -17.06
CA PRO A 70 43.33 3.39 -16.14
C PRO A 70 42.45 3.97 -15.03
N ASN A 71 42.54 5.29 -14.77
CA ASN A 71 41.74 5.98 -13.76
C ASN A 71 40.48 6.63 -14.36
N GLU A 72 40.07 6.22 -15.56
CA GLU A 72 38.87 6.76 -16.21
C GLU A 72 37.61 6.47 -15.38
N THR A 73 36.92 7.54 -14.98
CA THR A 73 35.70 7.46 -14.17
C THR A 73 34.46 7.38 -15.04
N LYS A 74 34.50 8.01 -16.23
CA LYS A 74 33.39 8.04 -17.18
C LYS A 74 33.15 6.65 -17.77
N LYS A 75 31.93 6.45 -18.24
CA LYS A 75 31.44 5.19 -18.82
C LYS A 75 31.22 5.38 -20.31
N LEU A 76 31.87 4.55 -21.09
CA LEU A 76 31.82 4.62 -22.55
C LEU A 76 30.62 3.84 -23.08
N LEU A 77 30.01 4.39 -24.12
CA LEU A 77 28.94 3.79 -24.88
C LEU A 77 29.28 3.90 -26.38
N GLN A 78 29.14 2.77 -27.07
CA GLN A 78 29.40 2.66 -28.51
C GLN A 78 28.07 2.45 -29.23
N VAL A 79 27.79 3.29 -30.22
CA VAL A 79 26.53 3.25 -30.99
C VAL A 79 26.84 3.17 -32.46
N THR A 80 26.35 2.12 -33.11
CA THR A 80 26.35 2.02 -34.57
C THR A 80 25.14 2.77 -35.10
N VAL A 81 25.39 3.77 -35.94
CA VAL A 81 24.37 4.69 -36.43
C VAL A 81 24.47 4.95 -37.93
N ARG A 82 23.42 5.56 -38.50
CA ARG A 82 23.43 6.14 -39.85
C ARG A 82 22.95 7.58 -39.80
N PRO A 83 23.65 8.55 -40.42
CA PRO A 83 23.16 9.93 -40.48
C PRO A 83 21.78 9.99 -41.15
N LEU A 84 20.80 10.67 -40.55
CA LEU A 84 19.45 10.75 -41.12
C LEU A 84 19.44 11.43 -42.49
N VAL A 85 20.35 12.38 -42.72
CA VAL A 85 20.53 13.03 -44.02
C VAL A 85 20.88 11.99 -45.09
N ASP A 86 21.80 11.08 -44.78
CA ASP A 86 22.21 10.02 -45.70
C ASP A 86 21.08 9.02 -45.91
N VAL A 87 20.37 8.60 -44.84
CA VAL A 87 19.21 7.72 -44.95
C VAL A 87 18.16 8.30 -45.90
N ARG A 88 17.81 9.58 -45.75
CA ARG A 88 16.85 10.26 -46.64
C ARG A 88 17.35 10.32 -48.08
N ARG A 89 18.63 10.64 -48.29
CA ARG A 89 19.24 10.67 -49.65
C ARG A 89 19.25 9.28 -50.27
N THR A 90 19.60 8.26 -49.51
CA THR A 90 19.69 6.88 -49.99
C THR A 90 18.36 6.33 -50.43
N GLN A 91 17.29 6.74 -49.76
CA GLN A 91 15.95 6.40 -50.18
C GLN A 91 15.53 7.14 -51.45
N LEU A 92 15.88 8.42 -51.58
CA LEU A 92 15.55 9.22 -52.76
C LEU A 92 16.28 8.72 -54.01
N TYR A 93 17.55 8.34 -53.87
CA TYR A 93 18.44 7.99 -54.98
C TYR A 93 18.75 6.48 -55.08
N GLN A 94 18.14 5.65 -54.23
CA GLN A 94 18.37 4.19 -54.15
C GLN A 94 19.85 3.81 -53.98
N THR A 95 20.58 4.51 -53.13
CA THR A 95 22.01 4.26 -52.84
C THR A 95 22.21 3.58 -51.47
N ALA A 96 23.45 3.18 -51.15
CA ALA A 96 23.77 2.59 -49.85
C ALA A 96 24.00 3.67 -48.77
N ALA A 97 23.37 3.51 -47.61
CA ALA A 97 23.53 4.43 -46.49
C ALA A 97 24.83 4.19 -45.72
N SER A 98 25.58 5.28 -45.49
CA SER A 98 26.81 5.24 -44.70
C SER A 98 26.51 4.85 -43.26
N THR A 99 27.25 3.87 -42.76
CA THR A 99 27.15 3.41 -41.38
C THR A 99 28.39 3.85 -40.63
N GLN A 100 28.20 4.46 -39.47
CA GLN A 100 29.26 5.03 -38.63
C GLN A 100 29.12 4.50 -37.20
N VAL A 101 30.23 4.50 -36.47
CA VAL A 101 30.25 4.16 -35.05
C VAL A 101 30.53 5.43 -34.26
N LEU A 102 29.62 5.80 -33.38
CA LEU A 102 29.76 6.91 -32.45
C LEU A 102 30.16 6.39 -31.08
N GLU A 103 31.06 7.13 -30.44
CA GLU A 103 31.58 6.84 -29.12
C GLU A 103 31.40 8.07 -28.25
N PHE A 104 30.66 7.92 -27.16
CA PHE A 104 30.45 9.00 -26.20
C PHE A 104 30.46 8.47 -24.77
N PHE A 105 30.86 9.35 -23.87
CA PHE A 105 31.12 9.06 -22.47
C PHE A 105 30.04 9.70 -21.60
N VAL A 106 29.67 8.99 -20.53
CA VAL A 106 28.66 9.39 -19.55
C VAL A 106 29.27 9.29 -18.16
N ASP A 107 28.96 10.21 -17.25
CA ASP A 107 29.66 10.25 -15.95
C ASP A 107 29.30 9.08 -15.02
N VAL A 108 28.06 8.59 -15.06
CA VAL A 108 27.56 7.57 -14.11
C VAL A 108 26.96 6.35 -14.82
N GLU A 109 27.20 5.17 -14.26
CA GLU A 109 26.65 3.90 -14.72
C GLU A 109 25.10 3.84 -14.83
N PRO A 110 24.30 4.33 -13.86
CA PRO A 110 22.84 4.33 -14.00
C PRO A 110 22.37 5.16 -15.19
N THR A 111 23.02 6.29 -15.49
CA THR A 111 22.73 7.11 -16.67
C THR A 111 23.07 6.35 -17.95
N ARG A 112 24.22 5.66 -17.99
CA ARG A 112 24.59 4.78 -19.11
C ARG A 112 23.55 3.67 -19.32
N ALA A 113 23.13 3.00 -18.26
CA ALA A 113 22.16 1.92 -18.32
C ALA A 113 20.77 2.41 -18.79
N ARG A 114 20.34 3.58 -18.31
CA ARG A 114 19.10 4.23 -18.77
C ARG A 114 19.17 4.57 -20.26
N LEU A 115 20.28 5.17 -20.70
CA LEU A 115 20.47 5.54 -22.10
C LEU A 115 20.50 4.31 -23.02
N LEU A 116 21.20 3.23 -22.65
CA LEU A 116 21.19 1.96 -23.40
C LEU A 116 19.77 1.41 -23.57
N ARG A 117 18.96 1.44 -22.50
CA ARG A 117 17.56 1.01 -22.55
C ARG A 117 16.76 1.84 -23.56
N CYS A 118 16.89 3.17 -23.50
CA CYS A 118 16.24 4.07 -24.45
C CYS A 118 16.68 3.82 -25.91
N LEU A 119 17.96 3.55 -26.14
CA LEU A 119 18.54 3.28 -27.46
C LEU A 119 18.15 1.91 -28.03
N ARG A 120 17.84 0.92 -27.19
CA ARG A 120 17.36 -0.40 -27.61
C ARG A 120 15.88 -0.44 -27.91
N GLY A 121 15.17 0.62 -27.58
CA GLY A 121 13.73 0.66 -27.77
C GLY A 121 12.95 0.04 -26.61
N GLU A 122 13.64 -0.50 -25.61
CA GLU A 122 13.08 -1.02 -24.36
C GLU A 122 12.38 0.15 -23.66
N GLU A 123 11.07 0.23 -23.77
CA GLU A 123 10.30 1.31 -23.16
C GLU A 123 10.38 1.18 -21.64
N GLY A 124 10.64 2.30 -20.96
CA GLY A 124 10.49 2.40 -19.51
C GLY A 124 9.05 2.16 -19.03
N GLN A 125 8.09 1.98 -19.94
CA GLN A 125 6.68 1.74 -19.65
C GLN A 125 6.47 0.52 -18.75
N GLU A 126 7.21 -0.57 -18.90
CA GLU A 126 7.07 -1.70 -17.98
C GLU A 126 7.50 -1.32 -16.56
N ARG A 127 8.56 -0.53 -16.37
CA ARG A 127 9.02 -0.16 -15.01
C ARG A 127 8.20 0.96 -14.38
N GLU A 128 7.78 1.95 -15.16
CA GLU A 128 6.92 3.04 -14.68
C GLU A 128 5.51 2.51 -14.40
N GLN A 129 4.92 1.68 -15.27
CA GLN A 129 3.63 1.06 -14.97
C GLN A 129 3.72 0.09 -13.79
N THR A 130 4.76 -0.75 -13.70
CA THR A 130 4.88 -1.68 -12.56
C THR A 130 5.14 -0.94 -11.25
N GLY A 131 5.92 0.14 -11.28
CA GLY A 131 6.16 1.00 -10.13
C GLY A 131 4.92 1.81 -9.73
N GLU A 132 4.18 2.37 -10.70
CA GLU A 132 2.93 3.07 -10.47
C GLU A 132 1.82 2.13 -9.98
N GLN A 133 1.72 0.93 -10.54
CA GLN A 133 0.81 -0.11 -10.07
C GLN A 133 1.17 -0.56 -8.64
N GLY A 134 2.46 -0.76 -8.35
CA GLY A 134 2.92 -1.05 -6.99
C GLY A 134 2.57 0.05 -6.00
N LYS A 135 2.72 1.32 -6.39
CA LYS A 135 2.31 2.47 -5.57
C LYS A 135 0.79 2.51 -5.34
N LYS A 136 -0.01 2.34 -6.40
CA LYS A 136 -1.47 2.28 -6.29
C LYS A 136 -1.93 1.16 -5.35
N LEU A 137 -1.34 -0.03 -5.46
CA LEU A 137 -1.64 -1.16 -4.58
C LEU A 137 -1.26 -0.86 -3.12
N LEU A 138 -0.18 -0.12 -2.87
CA LEU A 138 0.18 0.33 -1.52
C LEU A 138 -0.82 1.36 -0.99
N ASP A 139 -1.15 2.36 -1.79
CA ASP A 139 -2.10 3.42 -1.43
C ASP A 139 -3.47 2.81 -1.10
N ASP A 140 -3.98 1.92 -1.95
CA ASP A 140 -5.22 1.17 -1.73
C ASP A 140 -5.15 0.32 -0.46
N ALA A 141 -4.02 -0.35 -0.20
CA ALA A 141 -3.81 -1.15 1.01
C ALA A 141 -3.79 -0.28 2.28
N PHE A 142 -3.19 0.91 2.23
CA PHE A 142 -3.21 1.87 3.34
C PHE A 142 -4.61 2.42 3.59
N VAL A 143 -5.36 2.75 2.53
CA VAL A 143 -6.77 3.19 2.64
C VAL A 143 -7.62 2.10 3.27
N ALA A 144 -7.48 0.84 2.82
CA ALA A 144 -8.20 -0.29 3.40
C ALA A 144 -7.85 -0.49 4.89
N LEU A 145 -6.58 -0.30 5.27
CA LEU A 145 -6.13 -0.41 6.65
C LEU A 145 -6.69 0.71 7.53
N GLU A 146 -6.69 1.95 7.05
CA GLU A 146 -7.27 3.09 7.77
C GLU A 146 -8.79 2.91 7.97
N GLN A 147 -9.48 2.42 6.94
CA GLN A 147 -10.90 2.07 7.04
C GLN A 147 -11.14 0.93 8.03
N ALA A 148 -10.27 -0.09 8.07
CA ALA A 148 -10.38 -1.19 9.03
C ALA A 148 -10.25 -0.71 10.48
N GLN A 149 -9.40 0.29 10.74
CA GLN A 149 -9.19 0.86 12.07
C GLN A 149 -10.36 1.73 12.53
N LYS A 150 -11.04 2.41 11.60
CA LYS A 150 -12.21 3.25 11.89
C LYS A 150 -13.52 2.46 11.94
N CYS A 151 -13.51 1.20 11.48
CA CYS A 151 -14.71 0.39 11.41
C CYS A 151 -15.07 -0.19 12.79
N SER A 152 -16.32 0.03 13.23
CA SER A 152 -16.82 -0.51 14.50
C SER A 152 -17.24 -1.98 14.42
N ASP A 153 -17.58 -2.47 13.23
CA ASP A 153 -18.01 -3.86 13.01
C ASP A 153 -16.78 -4.75 12.75
N LYS A 154 -16.63 -5.77 13.59
CA LYS A 154 -15.48 -6.68 13.62
C LYS A 154 -15.39 -7.53 12.34
N ASP A 155 -16.51 -7.92 11.76
CA ASP A 155 -16.52 -8.76 10.55
C ASP A 155 -16.10 -7.97 9.32
N THR A 156 -16.58 -6.73 9.20
CA THR A 156 -16.15 -5.80 8.16
C THR A 156 -14.71 -5.35 8.35
N ALA A 157 -14.26 -5.09 9.59
CA ALA A 157 -12.87 -4.76 9.89
C ALA A 157 -11.93 -5.90 9.49
N LEU A 158 -12.29 -7.16 9.79
CA LEU A 158 -11.50 -8.33 9.41
C LEU A 158 -11.37 -8.49 7.90
N ARG A 159 -12.44 -8.25 7.13
CA ARG A 159 -12.40 -8.25 5.66
C ARG A 159 -11.47 -7.15 5.12
N LEU A 160 -11.51 -5.96 5.70
CA LEU A 160 -10.65 -4.84 5.30
C LEU A 160 -9.17 -5.10 5.64
N TYR A 161 -8.87 -5.70 6.80
CA TYR A 161 -7.50 -6.13 7.12
C TYR A 161 -6.98 -7.21 6.16
N GLN A 162 -7.82 -8.16 5.75
CA GLN A 162 -7.45 -9.15 4.73
C GLN A 162 -7.23 -8.53 3.35
N ALA A 163 -8.03 -7.52 2.97
CA ALA A 163 -7.83 -6.78 1.73
C ALA A 163 -6.50 -6.01 1.74
N ALA A 164 -6.18 -5.34 2.85
CA ALA A 164 -4.90 -4.67 3.03
C ALA A 164 -3.71 -5.65 2.95
N GLU A 165 -3.80 -6.82 3.61
CA GLU A 165 -2.74 -7.84 3.57
C GLU A 165 -2.46 -8.34 2.14
N LYS A 166 -3.51 -8.57 1.36
CA LYS A 166 -3.41 -8.93 -0.06
C LYS A 166 -2.76 -7.82 -0.88
N GLY A 167 -3.20 -6.57 -0.70
CA GLY A 167 -2.64 -5.42 -1.40
C GLY A 167 -1.14 -5.23 -1.12
N PHE A 168 -0.73 -5.34 0.15
CA PHE A 168 0.69 -5.32 0.52
C PHE A 168 1.47 -6.50 -0.07
N GLY A 169 0.87 -7.69 -0.14
CA GLY A 169 1.51 -8.88 -0.71
C GLY A 169 1.70 -8.81 -2.23
N GLU A 170 0.77 -8.17 -2.94
CA GLU A 170 0.88 -7.92 -4.38
C GLU A 170 1.88 -6.80 -4.66
N ALA A 171 1.85 -5.71 -3.89
CA ALA A 171 2.83 -4.63 -3.99
C ALA A 171 4.27 -5.10 -3.72
N GLU A 172 4.49 -6.00 -2.76
CA GLU A 172 5.82 -6.55 -2.45
C GLU A 172 6.49 -7.23 -3.66
N LYS A 173 5.69 -7.85 -4.53
CA LYS A 173 6.19 -8.52 -5.75
C LYS A 173 6.65 -7.52 -6.82
N LEU A 174 6.11 -6.30 -6.79
CA LEU A 174 6.37 -5.26 -7.79
C LEU A 174 7.51 -4.32 -7.36
N LEU A 175 7.85 -4.28 -6.07
CA LEU A 175 8.94 -3.48 -5.53
C LEU A 175 10.32 -4.05 -5.92
N GLN A 176 11.20 -3.19 -6.43
CA GLN A 176 12.59 -3.55 -6.80
C GLN A 176 13.58 -3.32 -5.65
N ASP A 177 13.24 -2.45 -4.69
CA ASP A 177 14.12 -2.06 -3.59
C ASP A 177 14.00 -3.02 -2.39
N ASP A 178 15.11 -3.65 -2.01
CA ASP A 178 15.13 -4.61 -0.89
C ASP A 178 14.77 -3.97 0.46
N ARG A 179 15.14 -2.70 0.66
CA ARG A 179 14.79 -1.93 1.87
C ARG A 179 13.27 -1.73 1.98
N SER A 180 12.63 -1.34 0.89
CA SER A 180 11.17 -1.11 0.85
C SER A 180 10.42 -2.43 1.00
N ARG A 181 10.91 -3.52 0.38
CA ARG A 181 10.34 -4.86 0.55
C ARG A 181 10.43 -5.34 2.00
N ALA A 182 11.55 -5.08 2.68
CA ALA A 182 11.70 -5.44 4.09
C ALA A 182 10.67 -4.72 4.98
N LEU A 183 10.42 -3.43 4.75
CA LEU A 183 9.40 -2.66 5.48
C LEU A 183 7.99 -3.23 5.25
N VAL A 184 7.63 -3.54 4.00
CA VAL A 184 6.33 -4.13 3.66
C VAL A 184 6.17 -5.51 4.31
N ARG A 185 7.20 -6.34 4.33
CA ARG A 185 7.18 -7.64 5.02
C ARG A 185 6.93 -7.51 6.51
N THR A 186 7.65 -6.62 7.18
CA THR A 186 7.45 -6.38 8.62
C THR A 186 6.02 -5.96 8.89
N ARG A 187 5.50 -5.01 8.09
CA ARG A 187 4.13 -4.53 8.25
C ARG A 187 3.08 -5.60 7.98
N ARG A 188 3.29 -6.46 6.97
CA ARG A 188 2.45 -7.64 6.73
C ARG A 188 2.47 -8.60 7.92
N GLY A 189 3.64 -8.81 8.53
CA GLY A 189 3.76 -9.63 9.74
C GLY A 189 3.00 -9.06 10.94
N ASP A 190 2.93 -7.74 11.08
CA ASP A 190 2.08 -7.08 12.09
C ASP A 190 0.59 -7.29 11.78
N LEU A 191 0.18 -7.07 10.52
CA LEU A 191 -1.21 -7.27 10.05
C LEU A 191 -1.70 -8.71 10.21
N GLN A 192 -0.84 -9.69 9.91
CA GLN A 192 -1.20 -11.10 10.08
C GLN A 192 -1.41 -11.46 11.55
N ARG A 193 -0.63 -10.86 12.47
CA ARG A 193 -0.86 -11.01 13.92
C ARG A 193 -2.20 -10.40 14.35
N THR A 194 -2.55 -9.22 13.85
CA THR A 194 -3.85 -8.60 14.18
C THR A 194 -5.00 -9.44 13.64
N ILE A 195 -4.94 -9.90 12.38
CA ILE A 195 -5.97 -10.77 11.79
C ILE A 195 -6.13 -12.06 12.61
N ARG A 196 -5.02 -12.69 13.02
CA ARG A 196 -5.06 -13.90 13.85
C ARG A 196 -5.76 -13.67 15.18
N GLY A 197 -5.46 -12.55 15.85
CA GLY A 197 -6.14 -12.16 17.09
C GLY A 197 -7.65 -11.99 16.93
N PHE A 198 -8.11 -11.40 15.82
CA PHE A 198 -9.55 -11.31 15.55
C PHE A 198 -10.20 -12.68 15.26
N THR A 199 -9.49 -13.58 14.56
CA THR A 199 -10.02 -14.92 14.28
C THR A 199 -10.06 -15.83 15.50
N GLU A 200 -9.05 -15.76 16.39
CA GLU A 200 -9.01 -16.57 17.61
C GLU A 200 -10.19 -16.20 18.54
N VAL A 201 -10.45 -14.90 18.72
CA VAL A 201 -11.61 -14.42 19.51
C VAL A 201 -12.95 -14.85 18.88
N ALA A 202 -13.07 -14.81 17.54
CA ALA A 202 -14.29 -15.25 16.86
C ALA A 202 -14.53 -16.76 17.02
N VAL A 203 -13.48 -17.58 16.99
CA VAL A 203 -13.57 -19.03 17.20
C VAL A 203 -13.99 -19.34 18.63
N GLU A 204 -13.37 -18.71 19.63
CA GLU A 204 -13.69 -18.91 21.05
C GLU A 204 -15.15 -18.55 21.40
N LEU A 205 -15.69 -17.46 20.82
CA LEU A 205 -17.12 -17.13 20.97
C LEU A 205 -18.01 -18.17 20.28
N SER A 206 -17.63 -18.64 19.09
CA SER A 206 -18.44 -19.61 18.33
C SER A 206 -18.52 -20.97 19.03
N THR A 207 -17.43 -21.41 19.66
CA THR A 207 -17.39 -22.66 20.43
C THR A 207 -18.25 -22.53 21.68
N HIS A 208 -18.14 -21.43 22.42
CA HIS A 208 -18.94 -21.18 23.62
C HIS A 208 -20.45 -21.08 23.32
N ILE A 209 -20.85 -20.47 22.19
CA ILE A 209 -22.26 -20.43 21.76
C ILE A 209 -22.75 -21.83 21.37
N SER A 210 -21.91 -22.61 20.68
CA SER A 210 -22.25 -23.98 20.26
C SER A 210 -22.43 -24.91 21.46
N GLU A 211 -21.52 -24.83 22.44
CA GLU A 211 -21.61 -25.55 23.71
C GLU A 211 -22.89 -25.19 24.46
N ARG A 212 -23.22 -23.90 24.58
CA ARG A 212 -24.44 -23.45 25.26
C ARG A 212 -25.72 -23.87 24.52
N LEU A 213 -25.71 -23.96 23.20
CA LEU A 213 -26.83 -24.50 22.42
C LEU A 213 -26.97 -26.02 22.61
N GLU A 214 -25.87 -26.73 22.79
CA GLU A 214 -25.87 -28.17 23.07
C GLU A 214 -26.37 -28.46 24.50
N GLU A 215 -25.96 -27.65 25.48
CA GLU A 215 -26.51 -27.66 26.84
C GLU A 215 -28.02 -27.38 26.85
N LEU A 216 -28.48 -26.38 26.10
CA LEU A 216 -29.92 -26.07 25.98
C LEU A 216 -30.70 -27.21 25.33
N ARG A 217 -30.12 -27.92 24.35
CA ARG A 217 -30.73 -29.10 23.73
C ARG A 217 -30.82 -30.27 24.71
N GLN A 218 -29.78 -30.51 25.50
CA GLN A 218 -29.79 -31.55 26.53
C GLN A 218 -30.81 -31.22 27.63
N PHE A 219 -30.86 -29.98 28.10
CA PHE A 219 -31.83 -29.53 29.08
C PHE A 219 -33.29 -29.66 28.58
N ALA A 220 -33.54 -29.35 27.31
CA ALA A 220 -34.85 -29.55 26.69
C ALA A 220 -35.24 -31.04 26.62
N ALA A 221 -34.30 -31.91 26.27
CA ALA A 221 -34.51 -33.37 26.25
C ALA A 221 -34.73 -33.95 27.67
N GLU A 222 -34.06 -33.41 28.68
CA GLU A 222 -34.27 -33.79 30.08
C GLU A 222 -35.65 -33.36 30.59
N GLN A 223 -36.10 -32.14 30.25
CA GLN A 223 -37.46 -31.66 30.57
C GLN A 223 -38.55 -32.53 29.93
N GLU A 224 -38.35 -32.97 28.68
CA GLU A 224 -39.30 -33.86 27.99
C GLU A 224 -39.39 -35.24 28.67
N ASN A 225 -38.27 -35.81 29.10
CA ASN A 225 -38.25 -37.08 29.83
C ASN A 225 -38.84 -37.00 31.26
N VAL A 226 -38.63 -35.88 31.96
CA VAL A 226 -39.19 -35.65 33.31
C VAL A 226 -40.70 -35.40 33.23
N THR A 227 -41.17 -34.67 32.21
CA THR A 227 -42.60 -34.38 32.06
C THR A 227 -43.42 -35.59 31.58
N GLU A 228 -42.84 -36.56 30.89
CA GLU A 228 -43.58 -37.77 30.48
C GLU A 228 -43.73 -38.83 31.58
N SER A 229 -42.81 -38.90 32.54
CA SER A 229 -42.77 -39.96 33.57
C SER A 229 -43.46 -39.55 34.88
N ASP A 230 -43.20 -38.33 35.37
CA ASP A 230 -43.79 -37.86 36.65
C ASP A 230 -45.21 -37.32 36.47
N ASN A 231 -45.54 -36.67 35.35
CA ASN A 231 -46.90 -36.15 35.17
C ASN A 231 -47.91 -37.26 34.84
N ARG A 232 -47.52 -38.35 34.17
CA ARG A 232 -48.45 -39.46 33.87
C ARG A 232 -48.93 -40.16 35.14
N THR A 233 -48.07 -40.31 36.14
CA THR A 233 -48.43 -40.97 37.41
C THR A 233 -49.21 -40.02 38.32
N ASP A 234 -48.85 -38.73 38.39
CA ASP A 234 -49.58 -37.72 39.17
C ASP A 234 -50.95 -37.35 38.57
N LEU A 235 -51.09 -37.25 37.24
CA LEU A 235 -52.39 -37.02 36.58
C LEU A 235 -53.35 -38.20 36.75
N VAL A 236 -52.86 -39.44 36.67
CA VAL A 236 -53.68 -40.64 36.89
C VAL A 236 -54.11 -40.74 38.36
N GLY A 237 -53.22 -40.41 39.31
CA GLY A 237 -53.55 -40.30 40.73
C GLY A 237 -54.58 -39.20 41.03
N ARG A 238 -54.42 -38.01 40.44
CA ARG A 238 -55.36 -36.89 40.58
C ARG A 238 -56.71 -37.14 39.92
N LEU A 239 -56.76 -37.83 38.76
CA LEU A 239 -58.02 -38.26 38.13
C LEU A 239 -58.75 -39.35 38.94
N ALA A 240 -58.01 -40.25 39.60
CA ALA A 240 -58.59 -41.23 40.51
C ALA A 240 -59.13 -40.57 41.80
N ALA A 241 -58.46 -39.54 42.32
CA ALA A 241 -58.94 -38.75 43.44
C ALA A 241 -60.20 -37.93 43.10
N LEU A 242 -60.22 -37.28 41.92
CA LEU A 242 -61.37 -36.50 41.43
C LEU A 242 -62.62 -37.34 41.12
N LYS A 243 -62.47 -38.63 40.80
CA LYS A 243 -63.60 -39.54 40.60
C LYS A 243 -64.25 -40.04 41.90
N ASN A 244 -63.54 -39.94 43.03
CA ASN A 244 -64.02 -40.43 44.33
C ASN A 244 -64.49 -39.31 45.28
N GLU A 245 -64.26 -38.04 44.96
CA GLU A 245 -64.86 -36.92 45.69
C GLU A 245 -66.25 -36.60 45.14
N ARG A 246 -67.29 -36.99 45.90
CA ARG A 246 -68.59 -36.31 45.84
C ARG A 246 -68.33 -34.81 45.99
N ALA A 247 -68.76 -34.01 45.01
CA ALA A 247 -68.72 -32.56 45.03
C ALA A 247 -69.17 -32.02 46.40
N GLY A 248 -68.20 -31.58 47.20
CA GLY A 248 -68.45 -30.78 48.39
C GLY A 248 -68.98 -29.40 48.01
N PRO A 249 -69.68 -28.70 48.91
CA PRO A 249 -70.30 -27.41 48.59
C PRO A 249 -69.24 -26.40 48.20
N ALA A 250 -69.52 -25.60 47.17
CA ALA A 250 -68.63 -24.53 46.72
C ALA A 250 -68.22 -23.62 47.89
N PRO A 251 -66.93 -23.22 47.98
CA PRO A 251 -66.46 -22.36 49.06
C PRO A 251 -67.17 -21.00 49.02
N PRO A 252 -67.51 -20.43 50.20
CA PRO A 252 -68.30 -19.21 50.28
C PRO A 252 -67.58 -18.01 49.65
N ILE A 253 -68.39 -17.15 49.03
CA ILE A 253 -67.98 -16.00 48.18
C ILE A 253 -67.02 -15.02 48.90
N ASP A 254 -67.02 -15.01 50.23
CA ASP A 254 -66.18 -14.14 51.04
C ASP A 254 -64.67 -14.45 50.93
N ASP A 255 -64.31 -15.70 50.62
CA ASP A 255 -62.90 -16.10 50.45
C ASP A 255 -62.34 -15.67 49.07
N LEU A 256 -63.23 -15.58 48.07
CA LEU A 256 -62.95 -15.01 46.75
C LEU A 256 -62.74 -13.50 46.83
N ALA A 257 -63.54 -12.80 47.63
CA ALA A 257 -63.40 -11.36 47.86
C ALA A 257 -62.07 -11.02 48.56
N LYS A 258 -61.63 -11.84 49.52
CA LYS A 258 -60.31 -11.70 50.19
C LYS A 258 -59.14 -11.95 49.23
N ARG A 259 -59.26 -12.93 48.32
CA ARG A 259 -58.24 -13.20 47.29
C ARG A 259 -58.15 -12.10 46.23
N LEU A 260 -59.29 -11.55 45.79
CA LEU A 260 -59.32 -10.41 44.87
C LEU A 260 -58.74 -9.14 45.50
N ARG A 261 -58.93 -8.90 46.80
CA ARG A 261 -58.25 -7.79 47.52
C ARG A 261 -56.73 -7.94 47.54
N ARG A 262 -56.21 -9.16 47.74
CA ARG A 262 -54.76 -9.41 47.71
C ARG A 262 -54.18 -9.24 46.29
N LEU A 263 -54.91 -9.65 45.26
CA LEU A 263 -54.48 -9.51 43.87
C LEU A 263 -54.53 -8.05 43.38
N LYS A 264 -55.42 -7.23 43.96
CA LYS A 264 -55.56 -5.80 43.63
C LYS A 264 -54.58 -4.88 44.39
N GLY A 265 -53.65 -5.46 45.16
CA GLY A 265 -52.47 -4.74 45.64
C GLY A 265 -52.74 -3.65 46.69
N ASP A 266 -53.70 -3.85 47.60
CA ASP A 266 -53.94 -2.89 48.69
C ASP A 266 -53.68 -3.56 50.06
N GLY A 267 -52.45 -3.39 50.55
CA GLY A 267 -52.05 -3.83 51.89
C GLY A 267 -50.56 -4.15 52.09
N GLY A 268 -49.69 -3.12 52.08
CA GLY A 268 -48.50 -3.07 52.94
C GLY A 268 -47.14 -3.48 52.36
N SER A 269 -46.41 -2.50 51.80
CA SER A 269 -44.98 -2.18 52.03
C SER A 269 -43.97 -3.33 52.22
N ILE A 270 -43.21 -3.65 51.17
CA ILE A 270 -41.78 -4.03 51.27
C ILE A 270 -41.00 -3.43 50.07
N GLY A 271 -40.27 -2.34 50.36
CA GLY A 271 -38.97 -1.96 49.78
C GLY A 271 -38.77 -1.97 48.26
N THR A 272 -39.17 -0.90 47.57
CA THR A 272 -38.61 -0.50 46.27
C THR A 272 -37.97 0.88 46.41
N ALA A 273 -36.72 0.92 46.86
CA ALA A 273 -35.89 2.12 46.85
C ALA A 273 -34.42 1.71 46.96
N ALA A 274 -33.85 1.14 45.90
CA ALA A 274 -32.39 0.90 45.83
C ALA A 274 -31.82 0.64 44.42
N VAL A 275 -32.63 0.53 43.35
CA VAL A 275 -32.10 0.07 42.04
C VAL A 275 -32.15 1.12 40.93
N GLU A 276 -32.85 2.24 41.12
CA GLU A 276 -32.92 3.32 40.11
C GLU A 276 -31.88 4.43 40.29
N SER A 277 -31.09 4.42 41.37
CA SER A 277 -30.10 5.48 41.66
C SER A 277 -28.74 5.26 40.98
N ASP A 278 -28.31 4.00 40.80
CA ASP A 278 -26.95 3.71 40.33
C ASP A 278 -26.79 3.90 38.81
N VAL A 279 -27.86 3.69 38.04
CA VAL A 279 -27.83 3.85 36.58
C VAL A 279 -27.81 5.34 36.20
N TYR A 280 -28.47 6.21 36.96
CA TYR A 280 -28.44 7.65 36.69
C TYR A 280 -27.13 8.32 37.13
N GLN A 281 -26.49 7.85 38.22
CA GLN A 281 -25.16 8.37 38.62
C GLN A 281 -24.03 7.99 37.66
N MET A 282 -24.11 6.82 37.01
CA MET A 282 -23.09 6.36 36.06
C MET A 282 -23.15 7.11 34.71
N ILE A 283 -24.32 7.63 34.32
CA ILE A 283 -24.48 8.42 33.08
C ILE A 283 -23.94 9.85 33.28
N GLU A 284 -24.05 10.42 34.48
CA GLU A 284 -23.58 11.78 34.76
C GLU A 284 -22.03 11.85 34.87
N GLN A 285 -21.37 10.80 35.38
CA GLN A 285 -19.90 10.75 35.44
C GLN A 285 -19.20 10.56 34.08
N MET A 286 -19.87 9.98 33.08
CA MET A 286 -19.28 9.79 31.73
C MET A 286 -19.36 11.04 30.84
N ALA A 287 -20.23 12.00 31.17
CA ALA A 287 -20.36 13.24 30.41
C ALA A 287 -19.25 14.26 30.76
N ASP A 288 -18.76 14.26 32.00
CA ASP A 288 -17.71 15.19 32.45
C ASP A 288 -16.29 14.76 32.03
N GLU A 289 -16.05 13.48 31.71
CA GLU A 289 -14.73 12.99 31.27
C GLU A 289 -14.45 13.27 29.77
N ILE A 290 -15.48 13.41 28.94
CA ILE A 290 -15.32 13.68 27.50
C ILE A 290 -15.02 15.17 27.21
N THR A 291 -15.29 16.06 28.17
CA THR A 291 -15.13 17.52 27.99
C THR A 291 -13.78 18.07 28.46
N LEU A 292 -12.87 17.22 28.97
CA LEU A 292 -11.55 17.63 29.49
C LEU A 292 -10.34 17.02 28.73
N GLY A 293 -10.56 16.38 27.59
CA GLY A 293 -9.51 15.68 26.81
C GLY A 293 -9.08 16.33 25.50
N ILE A 294 -9.56 17.54 25.19
CA ILE A 294 -9.17 18.29 23.98
C ILE A 294 -8.70 19.68 24.43
N GLU A 295 -7.52 19.72 25.03
CA GLU A 295 -6.72 20.95 25.06
C GLU A 295 -5.86 20.99 23.80
N ASP A 296 -6.07 22.05 23.04
CA ASP A 296 -5.28 22.52 21.92
C ASP A 296 -3.79 22.56 22.29
N GLU A 297 -2.94 21.84 21.53
CA GLU A 297 -1.52 22.19 21.47
C GLU A 297 -1.15 22.62 20.06
N GLU A 298 -0.80 23.90 20.00
CA GLU A 298 -0.60 24.75 18.85
C GLU A 298 0.49 24.23 17.88
N THR A 299 0.17 24.31 16.60
CA THR A 299 1.11 24.38 15.50
C THR A 299 2.16 25.48 15.74
N LYS A 300 3.44 25.10 15.79
CA LYS A 300 4.57 26.03 15.57
C LYS A 300 5.24 25.73 14.24
N GLU A 301 4.93 26.59 13.28
CA GLU A 301 5.81 26.95 12.19
C GLU A 301 7.16 27.44 12.75
N SER A 302 8.26 27.00 12.14
CA SER A 302 9.46 27.82 12.07
C SER A 302 10.18 27.53 10.75
N GLU A 303 10.02 28.48 9.84
CA GLU A 303 10.93 28.78 8.73
C GLU A 303 12.35 29.08 9.23
N ASN A 304 13.28 29.13 8.27
CA ASN A 304 14.65 29.67 8.30
C ASN A 304 15.73 28.70 8.77
N LEU A 305 16.94 28.69 8.21
CA LEU A 305 17.64 29.36 7.10
C LEU A 305 18.97 28.56 7.03
N ASP A 306 19.57 28.39 5.86
CA ASP A 306 21.03 28.51 5.69
C ASP A 306 21.41 28.28 4.22
N SER A 307 21.38 29.39 3.49
CA SER A 307 22.09 29.59 2.24
C SER A 307 23.42 30.27 2.56
N ASP A 308 24.51 29.52 2.62
CA ASP A 308 25.86 30.09 2.64
C ASP A 308 26.51 30.00 1.27
N ILE A 309 26.28 31.08 0.50
CA ILE A 309 27.06 31.48 -0.66
C ILE A 309 28.28 32.23 -0.12
N ALA A 310 29.45 31.60 -0.16
CA ALA A 310 30.73 32.30 0.05
C ALA A 310 31.45 32.48 -1.29
N SER A 311 31.15 33.58 -1.97
CA SER A 311 32.00 34.15 -3.02
C SER A 311 33.16 34.92 -2.38
N LYS A 312 34.40 34.55 -2.71
CA LYS A 312 35.59 35.42 -2.70
C LYS A 312 36.33 35.12 -4.01
N SER A 313 36.18 35.93 -5.05
CA SER A 313 36.80 37.25 -5.27
C SER A 313 38.33 37.23 -5.21
N GLU A 314 38.90 37.20 -6.42
CA GLU A 314 40.02 38.02 -6.89
C GLU A 314 41.40 37.86 -6.25
N ARG A 315 42.34 37.36 -7.07
CA ARG A 315 43.69 37.94 -7.11
C ARG A 315 44.26 37.93 -8.52
N SER A 316 44.11 39.09 -9.15
CA SER A 316 44.84 39.54 -10.32
C SER A 316 46.33 39.68 -9.97
N SER A 317 47.22 39.15 -10.81
CA SER A 317 48.61 39.63 -10.89
C SER A 317 49.11 39.55 -12.32
N SER A 318 48.93 40.67 -13.01
CA SER A 318 49.62 41.07 -14.24
C SER A 318 51.03 41.58 -13.90
N PHE A 319 52.08 40.98 -14.47
CA PHE A 319 53.43 41.54 -14.68
C PHE A 319 54.20 40.51 -15.55
N LYS A 320 54.96 40.83 -16.60
CA LYS A 320 55.34 42.04 -17.31
C LYS A 320 56.01 41.56 -18.61
N SER A 321 55.74 42.19 -19.75
CA SER A 321 56.53 42.00 -20.98
C SER A 321 57.52 43.15 -21.12
N SER A 322 58.79 42.84 -21.28
CA SER A 322 59.82 43.59 -22.05
C SER A 322 61.02 42.67 -22.22
#